data_AF-A0A0K2RFD6-F1
#
_entry.id   AF-A0A0K2RFD6-F1
#
_cell.length_a   1.000
_cell.length_b   1.000
_cell.length_c   1.000
_cell.angle_alpha   90.00
_cell.angle_beta   90.00
_cell.angle_gamma   90.00
#
_symmetry.space_group_name_H-M   'P 1'
#
loop_
_entity.id
_entity.type
_entity.pdbx_description
1 polymer ?
#
loop_
_entity_poly.entity_id
_entity_poly.type
_entity_poly.pdbx_seq_one_letter_code
_entity_poly.pdbx_strand_id
1 'polypeptide(L)'
;MQESFPATVEEIVEKWDAVKKAEKPGRSDPFEGIPPHLPALALAQKSLDRAARSERSGSPERGGRPVAAVEVPDSEAALGDLLLAVVAGSREKGFDAERALRGAVRRYQGRDGEATKREGSDAVP
;
A
#
# COMPACT_ATOMS: atom_id res chain seq x y z
N MET A 1 18.83 -28.48 -12.61
CA MET A 1 17.52 -29.15 -12.49
C MET A 1 17.14 -29.01 -11.02
N GLN A 2 16.03 -28.36 -10.67
CA GLN A 2 15.66 -28.17 -9.25
C GLN A 2 15.32 -29.53 -8.62
N GLU A 3 15.98 -29.87 -7.52
CA GLU A 3 15.92 -31.21 -6.88
C GLU A 3 14.67 -31.45 -6.01
N SER A 4 13.82 -30.44 -5.81
CA SER A 4 12.61 -30.59 -4.99
C SER A 4 11.56 -29.51 -5.30
N PHE A 5 10.31 -29.95 -5.49
CA PHE A 5 9.15 -29.06 -5.59
C PHE A 5 8.63 -28.74 -4.17
N PRO A 6 8.32 -27.47 -3.86
CA PRO A 6 7.69 -27.11 -2.59
C PRO A 6 6.39 -27.89 -2.39
N ALA A 7 6.17 -28.38 -1.17
CA ALA A 7 5.06 -29.26 -0.83
C ALA A 7 3.79 -28.49 -0.44
N THR A 8 3.92 -27.19 -0.15
CA THR A 8 2.81 -26.33 0.30
C THR A 8 2.73 -25.01 -0.46
N VAL A 9 1.57 -24.36 -0.39
CA VAL A 9 1.34 -23.04 -1.00
C VAL A 9 2.23 -21.99 -0.32
N GLU A 10 2.39 -22.08 0.99
CA GLU A 10 3.26 -21.21 1.79
C GLU A 10 4.72 -21.30 1.30
N GLU A 11 5.25 -22.52 1.10
CA GLU A 11 6.61 -22.71 0.59
C GLU A 11 6.77 -22.22 -0.86
N ILE A 12 5.73 -22.33 -1.69
CA ILE A 12 5.73 -21.76 -3.05
C ILE A 12 5.83 -20.23 -2.96
N VAL A 13 5.05 -19.59 -2.10
CA VAL A 13 5.05 -18.13 -1.90
C VAL A 13 6.41 -17.65 -1.39
N GLU A 14 6.98 -18.33 -0.39
CA GLU A 14 8.30 -17.99 0.16
C GLU A 14 9.43 -18.13 -0.87
N LYS A 15 9.47 -19.27 -1.59
CA LYS A 15 10.48 -19.48 -2.64
C LYS A 15 10.32 -18.48 -3.78
N TRP A 16 9.09 -18.18 -4.18
CA TRP A 16 8.82 -17.18 -5.22
C TRP A 16 9.23 -15.77 -4.79
N ASP A 17 8.92 -15.37 -3.55
CA ASP A 17 9.34 -14.08 -2.98
C ASP A 17 10.88 -13.98 -2.90
N ALA A 18 11.56 -15.06 -2.50
CA ALA A 18 13.02 -15.12 -2.43
C ALA A 18 13.68 -15.00 -3.82
N VAL A 19 13.16 -15.73 -4.82
CA VAL A 19 13.63 -15.65 -6.22
C VAL A 19 13.39 -14.26 -6.79
N LYS A 20 12.22 -13.66 -6.56
CA LYS A 20 11.90 -12.32 -7.03
C LYS A 20 12.72 -11.22 -6.35
N LYS A 21 13.12 -11.42 -5.09
CA LYS A 21 14.04 -10.53 -4.37
C LYS A 21 15.46 -10.59 -4.93
N ALA A 22 15.92 -11.78 -5.36
CA ALA A 22 17.23 -11.96 -5.97
C ALA A 22 17.33 -11.37 -7.40
N GLU A 23 16.23 -11.33 -8.16
CA GLU A 23 16.19 -10.77 -9.52
C GLU A 23 16.18 -9.22 -9.57
N LYS A 24 15.78 -8.55 -8.48
CA LYS A 24 15.70 -7.08 -8.40
C LYS A 24 16.49 -6.54 -7.19
N PRO A 25 17.83 -6.47 -7.28
CA PRO A 25 18.67 -5.99 -6.18
C PRO A 25 18.50 -4.49 -5.86
N GLY A 26 17.67 -3.76 -6.60
CA GLY A 26 17.42 -2.32 -6.44
C GLY A 26 15.97 -1.96 -6.12
N ARG A 27 15.25 -2.79 -5.36
CA ARG A 27 13.89 -2.48 -4.93
C ARG A 27 13.91 -1.33 -3.91
N SER A 28 13.90 -0.10 -4.44
CA SER A 28 13.98 1.16 -3.70
C SER A 28 12.62 1.67 -3.23
N ASP A 29 11.52 1.08 -3.74
CA ASP A 29 10.16 1.40 -3.31
C ASP A 29 9.50 0.15 -2.69
N PRO A 30 9.20 0.16 -1.38
CA PRO A 30 8.52 -0.96 -0.73
C PRO A 30 7.15 -1.25 -1.34
N PHE A 31 6.51 -0.26 -1.99
CA PHE A 31 5.20 -0.38 -2.64
C PHE A 31 5.26 -0.71 -4.13
N GLU A 32 6.44 -1.03 -4.68
CA GLU A 32 6.59 -1.45 -6.07
C GLU A 32 5.68 -2.67 -6.36
N GLY A 33 4.95 -2.60 -7.49
CA GLY A 33 4.07 -3.67 -7.97
C GLY A 33 2.63 -3.62 -7.44
N ILE A 34 2.25 -2.62 -6.64
CA ILE A 34 0.84 -2.35 -6.34
C ILE A 34 0.23 -1.57 -7.52
N PRO A 35 -0.80 -2.08 -8.22
CA PRO A 35 -1.37 -1.39 -9.37
C PRO A 35 -1.97 -0.03 -8.97
N PRO A 36 -1.59 1.08 -9.64
CA PRO A 36 -2.00 2.43 -9.23
C PRO A 36 -3.49 2.72 -9.49
N HIS A 37 -4.14 1.93 -10.36
CA HIS A 37 -5.53 2.10 -10.76
C HIS A 37 -6.52 1.31 -9.90
N LEU A 38 -6.05 0.63 -8.84
CA LEU A 38 -6.96 -0.01 -7.87
C LEU A 38 -7.89 1.04 -7.23
N PRO A 39 -9.14 0.67 -6.90
CA PRO A 39 -9.99 1.46 -6.01
C PRO A 39 -9.30 1.75 -4.68
N ALA A 40 -9.58 2.90 -4.06
CA ALA A 40 -8.77 3.43 -2.97
C ALA A 40 -8.74 2.51 -1.73
N LEU A 41 -9.85 1.83 -1.41
CA LEU A 41 -9.91 0.86 -0.32
C LEU A 41 -8.98 -0.35 -0.58
N ALA A 42 -9.05 -0.93 -1.77
CA ALA A 42 -8.17 -2.05 -2.16
C ALA A 42 -6.70 -1.63 -2.22
N LEU A 43 -6.44 -0.40 -2.68
CA LEU A 43 -5.11 0.19 -2.69
C LEU A 43 -4.57 0.39 -1.26
N ALA A 44 -5.40 0.85 -0.33
CA ALA A 44 -5.04 1.02 1.08
C ALA A 44 -4.67 -0.34 1.72
N GLN A 45 -5.53 -1.35 1.58
CA GLN A 45 -5.30 -2.69 2.11
C GLN A 45 -3.96 -3.26 1.63
N LYS A 46 -3.72 -3.28 0.31
CA LYS A 46 -2.45 -3.80 -0.24
C LYS A 46 -1.22 -3.02 0.24
N SER A 47 -1.37 -1.72 0.47
CA SER A 47 -0.25 -0.88 0.95
C SER A 47 0.10 -1.22 2.40
N LEU A 48 -0.91 -1.38 3.26
CA LEU A 48 -0.75 -1.78 4.65
C LEU A 48 -0.17 -3.20 4.76
N ASP A 49 -0.71 -4.15 3.97
CA ASP A 49 -0.21 -5.53 3.92
C ASP A 49 1.26 -5.60 3.50
N ARG A 50 1.66 -4.73 2.57
CA ARG A 50 3.05 -4.65 2.11
C ARG A 50 3.96 -4.10 3.19
N ALA A 51 3.54 -3.05 3.89
CA ALA A 51 4.28 -2.47 4.99
C ALA A 51 4.50 -3.47 6.12
N ALA A 52 3.42 -4.17 6.52
CA ALA A 52 3.45 -5.17 7.57
C ALA A 52 4.38 -6.36 7.22
N ARG A 53 4.47 -6.75 5.93
CA ARG A 53 5.45 -7.75 5.46
C ARG A 53 6.88 -7.24 5.54
N SER A 54 7.12 -5.97 5.21
CA SER A 54 8.45 -5.36 5.33
C SER A 54 8.95 -5.39 6.78
N GLU A 55 8.06 -5.03 7.71
CA GLU A 55 8.34 -5.04 9.15
C GLU A 55 8.67 -6.45 9.67
N ARG A 56 7.85 -7.46 9.30
CA ARG A 56 8.08 -8.86 9.71
C ARG A 56 9.38 -9.46 9.16
N SER A 57 9.80 -9.04 7.97
CA SER A 57 11.01 -9.55 7.32
C SER A 57 12.29 -8.82 7.75
N GLY A 58 12.20 -7.87 8.69
CA GLY A 58 13.35 -7.10 9.17
C GLY A 58 13.98 -6.22 8.09
N SER A 59 13.23 -5.88 7.04
CA SER A 59 13.73 -5.05 5.95
C SER A 59 13.93 -3.61 6.44
N PRO A 60 15.07 -2.95 6.15
CA PRO A 60 15.35 -1.57 6.57
C PRO A 60 14.45 -0.54 5.85
N GLU A 61 13.77 -0.95 4.78
CA GLU A 61 12.78 -0.17 4.04
C GLU A 61 11.54 0.07 4.93
N ARG A 62 11.45 1.26 5.56
CA ARG A 62 10.25 1.69 6.30
C ARG A 62 9.05 1.64 5.35
N GLY A 63 8.17 0.68 5.58
CA GLY A 63 7.09 0.34 4.67
C GLY A 63 5.94 1.34 4.61
N GLY A 64 6.02 2.51 5.25
CA GLY A 64 4.98 3.55 5.21
C GLY A 64 5.04 4.51 6.40
N ARG A 65 4.29 5.61 6.34
CA ARG A 65 4.12 6.53 7.48
C ARG A 65 3.21 5.90 8.54
N PRO A 66 3.40 6.18 9.84
CA PRO A 66 2.49 5.70 10.88
C PRO A 66 1.04 6.14 10.60
N VAL A 67 0.10 5.21 10.80
CA VAL A 67 -1.33 5.45 10.71
C VAL A 67 -1.89 5.49 12.13
N ALA A 68 -2.79 6.43 12.42
CA ALA A 68 -3.45 6.47 13.71
C ALA A 68 -4.34 5.24 13.88
N ALA A 69 -4.26 4.61 15.05
CA ALA A 69 -5.20 3.56 15.41
C ALA A 69 -6.60 4.16 15.59
N VAL A 70 -7.60 3.45 15.08
CA VAL A 70 -9.02 3.75 15.31
C VAL A 70 -9.69 2.48 15.79
N GLU A 71 -10.73 2.62 16.59
CA GLU A 71 -11.57 1.49 16.97
C GLU A 71 -12.36 1.02 15.75
N VAL A 72 -12.21 -0.25 15.40
CA VAL A 72 -12.87 -0.87 14.26
C VAL A 72 -13.87 -1.89 14.80
N PRO A 73 -15.11 -1.94 14.30
CA PRO A 73 -16.09 -2.93 14.73
C PRO A 73 -15.63 -4.38 14.50
N ASP A 74 -16.05 -5.29 15.40
CA ASP A 74 -15.69 -6.72 15.35
C ASP A 74 -16.50 -7.56 14.35
N SER A 75 -17.29 -6.93 13.49
CA SER A 75 -18.08 -7.62 12.46
C SER A 75 -18.06 -6.90 11.12
N GLU A 76 -18.12 -7.66 10.02
CA GLU A 76 -18.15 -7.12 8.67
C GLU A 76 -19.37 -6.23 8.41
N ALA A 77 -20.53 -6.59 8.97
CA ALA A 77 -21.75 -5.80 8.83
C ALA A 77 -21.58 -4.41 9.47
N ALA A 78 -21.14 -4.35 10.73
CA ALA A 78 -20.93 -3.08 11.43
C ALA A 78 -19.79 -2.25 10.80
N LEU A 79 -18.74 -2.90 10.30
CA LEU A 79 -17.68 -2.23 9.54
C LEU A 79 -18.24 -1.62 8.24
N GLY A 80 -19.11 -2.34 7.53
CA GLY A 80 -19.80 -1.84 6.33
C GLY A 80 -20.62 -0.60 6.62
N ASP A 81 -21.41 -0.61 7.71
CA ASP A 81 -22.21 0.55 8.14
C ASP A 81 -21.33 1.75 8.49
N LEU A 82 -20.23 1.54 9.19
CA LEU A 82 -19.26 2.59 9.50
C LEU A 82 -18.66 3.21 8.24
N LEU A 83 -18.20 2.38 7.29
CA LEU A 83 -17.64 2.85 6.03
C LEU A 83 -18.67 3.65 5.21
N LEU A 84 -19.93 3.17 5.17
CA LEU A 84 -21.02 3.87 4.50
C LEU A 84 -21.32 5.22 5.15
N ALA A 85 -21.34 5.29 6.48
CA ALA A 85 -21.55 6.53 7.23
C ALA A 85 -20.43 7.56 6.96
N VAL A 86 -19.17 7.11 6.85
CA VAL A 86 -18.05 7.98 6.46
C VAL A 86 -18.24 8.55 5.06
N VAL A 87 -18.71 7.75 4.10
CA VAL A 87 -19.02 8.21 2.74
C VAL A 87 -20.17 9.22 2.74
N ALA A 88 -21.24 8.95 3.49
CA ALA A 88 -22.39 9.84 3.63
C ALA A 88 -21.98 11.20 4.21
N GLY A 89 -21.25 11.22 5.33
CA GLY A 89 -20.75 12.46 5.95
C GLY A 89 -19.72 13.20 5.09
N SER A 90 -18.95 12.49 4.26
CA SER A 90 -18.05 13.11 3.27
C SER A 90 -18.84 13.85 2.21
N ARG A 91 -19.92 13.24 1.69
CA ARG A 91 -20.81 13.85 0.69
C ARG A 91 -21.45 15.13 1.22
N GLU A 92 -21.94 15.14 2.46
CA GLU A 92 -22.53 16.33 3.09
C GLU A 92 -21.54 17.51 3.17
N LYS A 93 -20.24 17.20 3.28
CA LYS A 93 -19.15 18.19 3.32
C LYS A 93 -18.58 18.54 1.94
N GLY A 94 -19.13 17.98 0.86
CA GLY A 94 -18.63 18.19 -0.50
C GLY A 94 -17.31 17.47 -0.81
N PHE A 95 -16.94 16.46 -0.02
CA PHE A 95 -15.74 15.66 -0.24
C PHE A 95 -16.03 14.39 -1.03
N ASP A 96 -15.13 14.08 -1.95
CA ASP A 96 -15.05 12.76 -2.61
C ASP A 96 -14.19 11.83 -1.75
N ALA A 97 -14.83 10.84 -1.12
CA ALA A 97 -14.18 9.90 -0.21
C ALA A 97 -13.14 9.01 -0.90
N GLU A 98 -13.39 8.57 -2.13
CA GLU A 98 -12.46 7.75 -2.94
C GLU A 98 -11.21 8.57 -3.26
N ARG A 99 -11.38 9.81 -3.73
CA ARG A 99 -10.26 10.73 -3.99
C ARG A 99 -9.49 11.07 -2.72
N ALA A 100 -10.19 11.32 -1.62
CA ALA A 100 -9.59 11.65 -0.33
C ALA A 100 -8.74 10.49 0.20
N LEU A 101 -9.27 9.26 0.19
CA LEU A 101 -8.55 8.06 0.61
C LEU A 101 -7.35 7.79 -0.31
N ARG A 102 -7.52 7.92 -1.63
CA ARG A 102 -6.41 7.76 -2.59
C ARG A 102 -5.26 8.74 -2.29
N GLY A 103 -5.59 9.99 -1.95
CA GLY A 103 -4.62 10.96 -1.48
C GLY A 103 -3.93 10.52 -0.19
N ALA A 104 -4.69 10.04 0.80
CA ALA A 104 -4.14 9.54 2.07
C ALA A 104 -3.17 8.37 1.86
N VAL A 105 -3.51 7.41 0.98
CA VAL A 105 -2.65 6.27 0.66
C VAL A 105 -1.35 6.71 -0.01
N ARG A 106 -1.37 7.70 -0.91
CA ARG A 106 -0.13 8.23 -1.50
C ARG A 106 0.81 8.85 -0.47
N ARG A 107 0.28 9.63 0.48
CA ARG A 107 1.15 10.16 1.56
C ARG A 107 1.63 9.07 2.50
N TYR A 108 0.79 8.07 2.79
CA TYR A 108 1.21 6.88 3.53
C TYR A 108 2.40 6.21 2.83
N GLN A 109 2.35 6.13 1.50
CA GLN A 109 3.42 5.59 0.66
C GLN A 109 4.64 6.52 0.50
N GLY A 110 4.60 7.75 1.02
CA GLY A 110 5.67 8.74 0.83
C GLY A 110 5.75 9.36 -0.58
N ARG A 111 4.75 9.15 -1.44
CA ARG A 111 4.77 9.53 -2.87
C ARG A 111 4.33 10.97 -3.18
N ASP A 112 3.96 11.75 -2.16
CA ASP A 112 3.55 13.15 -2.37
C ASP A 112 4.72 14.10 -2.68
N GLY A 113 5.97 13.69 -2.41
CA GLY A 113 7.16 14.53 -2.62
C GLY A 113 7.78 14.49 -4.03
N GLU A 114 7.42 13.51 -4.87
CA GLU A 114 8.02 13.36 -6.21
C GLU A 114 7.36 14.23 -7.29
N ALA A 115 6.07 14.56 -7.15
CA ALA A 115 5.34 15.36 -8.13
C ALA A 115 5.85 16.82 -8.20
N THR A 116 6.22 17.42 -7.05
CA THR A 116 6.77 18.79 -7.00
C THR A 116 8.19 18.91 -7.57
N LYS A 117 8.96 17.81 -7.68
CA LYS A 117 10.36 17.89 -8.13
C LYS A 117 10.52 17.96 -9.66
N ARG A 118 9.49 17.58 -10.43
CA ARG A 118 9.54 17.58 -11.90
C ARG A 118 9.25 18.94 -12.54
N GLU A 119 8.64 19.87 -11.82
CA GLU A 119 8.34 21.23 -12.33
C GLU A 119 9.52 22.21 -12.17
N GLY A 120 10.57 21.86 -11.42
CA GLY A 120 11.74 22.73 -11.17
C GLY A 120 12.98 22.46 -12.04
N SER A 121 12.92 21.51 -12.98
CA SER A 121 14.10 21.08 -13.77
C SER A 121 14.11 21.61 -15.21
N ASP A 122 13.10 22.36 -15.65
CA ASP A 122 13.00 22.91 -17.01
C ASP A 122 13.31 24.42 -17.10
N ALA A 123 13.86 25.01 -16.03
CA ALA A 123 14.45 26.34 -16.09
C ALA A 123 15.95 26.21 -16.44
N VAL A 124 16.25 26.24 -17.73
CA VAL A 124 17.61 26.41 -18.29
C VAL A 124 17.85 27.92 -18.49
N PRO A 125 19.07 28.43 -18.21
CA PRO A 125 19.41 29.86 -18.07
C PRO A 125 19.10 30.75 -19.27
#